data_AF-A0A2V2S5P4-F1
#
_entry.id   AF-A0A2V2S5P4-F1
#
_cell.length_a   1.000
_cell.length_b   1.000
_cell.length_c   1.000
_cell.angle_alpha   90.00
_cell.angle_beta   90.00
_cell.angle_gamma   90.00
#
_symmetry.space_group_name_H-M   'P 1'
#
loop_
_entity.id
_entity.type
_entity.pdbx_description
1 polymer ?
#
loop_
_entity_poly.entity_id
_entity_poly.type
_entity_poly.pdbx_seq_one_letter_code
_entity_poly.pdbx_strand_id
1 'polypeptide(L)'
;MVMRKARYRNDPAAPPGTAAGMTEPRQERGIYAASTSDCSSVLVLKWIRTLICAVKRHKCRAPFPSRCGPGCSTRNPTESSRLSFPYAAVAVLLLSLPAAFSQEFFSTSSNAPPSIPERLQKLEQGQQQILKELETIKGLLREHQNSNAIRPAAPKVFSIDVTGEPFRGSAQAQTAIMEYSDFECSYCAHYARDVYPALERDFIKTGKLKYFFRDMPAREHLHALQAAEAARCAGEEGKFWEMHDVLFAAQPALAETNLLSYAQLLGIDGEKFRECLLSGRHTNSIHLSIQTAKRLGIYGTPAFVLGRMSPDGNFLLGEKVLVGGESDKDLRPAIEQLLSSQSGTPK
;
A
#
# COMPACT_ATOMS: atom_id res chain seq x y z
N MET A 1 28.41 50.89 -18.38
CA MET A 1 29.11 50.18 -19.46
C MET A 1 28.35 48.87 -19.70
N VAL A 2 27.75 48.70 -20.88
CA VAL A 2 26.83 47.58 -21.17
C VAL A 2 27.59 46.43 -21.81
N MET A 3 27.43 45.20 -21.30
CA MET A 3 27.83 43.98 -21.99
C MET A 3 26.61 43.09 -22.23
N ARG A 4 26.45 42.63 -23.47
CA ARG A 4 25.32 41.83 -23.94
C ARG A 4 25.76 40.39 -24.22
N LYS A 5 24.86 39.45 -23.91
CA LYS A 5 24.55 38.19 -24.62
C LYS A 5 25.70 37.47 -25.36
N ALA A 6 25.96 36.23 -24.96
CA ALA A 6 26.24 35.14 -25.89
C ALA A 6 24.96 34.29 -26.07
N ARG A 7 24.55 34.04 -27.32
CA ARG A 7 23.60 32.97 -27.70
C ARG A 7 24.35 32.05 -28.64
N TYR A 8 24.40 30.76 -28.33
CA TYR A 8 24.87 29.75 -29.29
C TYR A 8 23.66 29.07 -29.94
N ARG A 9 23.60 29.15 -31.27
CA ARG A 9 22.95 28.18 -32.16
C ARG A 9 24.07 27.43 -32.87
N ASN A 10 23.86 26.16 -33.21
CA ASN A 10 24.56 25.49 -34.31
C ASN A 10 23.78 24.25 -34.77
N ASP A 11 23.04 24.44 -35.86
CA ASP A 11 22.72 23.50 -36.94
C ASP A 11 23.25 24.19 -38.22
N PRO A 12 23.60 23.52 -39.35
CA PRO A 12 22.89 22.34 -39.91
C PRO A 12 23.75 21.31 -40.69
N ALA A 13 23.13 20.27 -41.27
CA ALA A 13 23.10 20.01 -42.74
C ALA A 13 22.52 18.62 -43.13
N ALA A 14 21.65 18.59 -44.15
CA ALA A 14 21.28 17.42 -44.96
C ALA A 14 21.65 17.72 -46.44
N PRO A 15 21.77 16.72 -47.36
CA PRO A 15 20.72 16.43 -48.37
C PRO A 15 20.77 14.95 -48.93
N PRO A 16 20.28 14.60 -50.14
CA PRO A 16 18.92 14.59 -50.77
C PRO A 16 18.42 13.14 -51.08
N GLY A 17 17.28 12.83 -51.76
CA GLY A 17 16.14 13.65 -52.21
C GLY A 17 15.45 13.25 -53.55
N THR A 18 14.99 12.00 -53.76
CA THR A 18 14.22 11.53 -54.96
C THR A 18 13.14 10.46 -54.59
N ALA A 19 12.18 10.07 -55.44
CA ALA A 19 11.06 10.80 -56.09
C ALA A 19 10.06 9.79 -56.73
N ALA A 20 8.74 10.10 -56.74
CA ALA A 20 7.61 9.35 -57.37
C ALA A 20 7.29 7.93 -56.85
N GLY A 21 6.05 7.40 -56.89
CA GLY A 21 4.73 7.98 -57.21
C GLY A 21 3.67 6.89 -57.52
N MET A 22 2.36 7.19 -57.34
CA MET A 22 1.17 6.42 -57.82
C MET A 22 0.97 4.98 -57.25
N THR A 23 -0.22 4.39 -57.02
CA THR A 23 -1.65 4.68 -57.30
C THR A 23 -2.55 3.82 -56.39
N GLU A 24 -3.79 4.26 -56.07
CA GLU A 24 -4.86 3.36 -55.57
C GLU A 24 -5.38 2.40 -56.67
N PRO A 25 -6.08 1.31 -56.31
CA PRO A 25 -7.49 1.27 -56.73
C PRO A 25 -8.50 0.81 -55.64
N ARG A 26 -9.78 0.97 -55.99
CA ARG A 26 -11.01 0.83 -55.19
C ARG A 26 -11.78 -0.46 -55.53
N GLN A 27 -12.85 -0.75 -54.78
CA GLN A 27 -13.94 -1.74 -55.02
C GLN A 27 -13.61 -3.22 -54.68
N GLU A 28 -14.55 -4.08 -54.26
CA GLU A 28 -16.03 -3.97 -54.15
C GLU A 28 -16.65 -4.71 -52.93
N ARG A 29 -17.98 -4.96 -52.95
CA ARG A 29 -18.89 -5.32 -51.84
C ARG A 29 -19.33 -6.80 -51.84
N GLY A 30 -19.75 -7.30 -50.67
CA GLY A 30 -20.55 -8.53 -50.49
C GLY A 30 -20.46 -9.05 -49.04
N ILE A 31 -21.36 -8.79 -48.09
CA ILE A 31 -22.82 -9.04 -47.93
C ILE A 31 -23.17 -10.42 -47.32
N TYR A 32 -23.77 -10.36 -46.12
CA TYR A 32 -24.51 -11.36 -45.31
C TYR A 32 -23.92 -12.75 -44.98
N ALA A 33 -23.66 -12.96 -43.68
CA ALA A 33 -24.38 -13.97 -42.89
C ALA A 33 -24.47 -13.52 -41.42
N ALA A 34 -25.67 -13.58 -40.82
CA ALA A 34 -25.86 -13.29 -39.40
C ALA A 34 -25.79 -14.59 -38.59
N SER A 35 -25.21 -14.54 -37.39
CA SER A 35 -25.37 -15.58 -36.37
C SER A 35 -25.32 -14.96 -34.98
N THR A 36 -26.05 -15.57 -34.05
CA THR A 36 -26.54 -14.95 -32.81
C THR A 36 -25.69 -15.30 -31.58
N SER A 37 -25.21 -14.29 -30.84
CA SER A 37 -25.12 -14.32 -29.38
C SER A 37 -24.63 -12.97 -28.84
N ASP A 38 -25.55 -12.20 -28.24
CA ASP A 38 -25.23 -10.92 -27.60
C ASP A 38 -25.78 -10.92 -26.17
N CYS A 39 -24.87 -10.88 -25.17
CA CYS A 39 -25.10 -10.52 -23.76
C CYS A 39 -23.85 -10.87 -22.91
N SER A 40 -22.87 -9.95 -22.78
CA SER A 40 -22.00 -9.78 -21.58
C SER A 40 -20.87 -8.73 -21.76
N SER A 41 -21.11 -7.55 -22.37
CA SER A 41 -20.07 -6.51 -22.53
C SER A 41 -20.56 -5.04 -22.48
N VAL A 42 -21.49 -4.69 -21.57
CA VAL A 42 -21.90 -3.27 -21.38
C VAL A 42 -22.00 -2.90 -19.90
N LEU A 43 -20.88 -2.94 -19.16
CA LEU A 43 -20.88 -2.59 -17.73
C LEU A 43 -19.57 -1.99 -17.16
N VAL A 44 -18.78 -1.29 -17.99
CA VAL A 44 -17.58 -0.54 -17.50
C VAL A 44 -17.59 0.94 -17.95
N LEU A 45 -18.08 1.25 -19.15
CA LEU A 45 -18.03 2.60 -19.77
C LEU A 45 -19.02 3.66 -19.21
N LYS A 46 -19.49 3.53 -17.95
CA LYS A 46 -20.50 4.43 -17.36
C LYS A 46 -20.11 5.12 -16.04
N TRP A 47 -18.92 4.87 -15.51
CA TRP A 47 -18.49 5.42 -14.21
C TRP A 47 -17.60 6.68 -14.29
N ILE A 48 -16.82 6.87 -15.37
CA ILE A 48 -15.90 8.02 -15.51
C ILE A 48 -16.64 9.36 -15.73
N ARG A 49 -17.93 9.33 -16.08
CA ARG A 49 -18.74 10.54 -16.36
C ARG A 49 -19.53 11.08 -15.16
N THR A 50 -19.40 10.48 -13.98
CA THR A 50 -20.24 10.76 -12.79
C THR A 50 -19.44 11.30 -11.59
N LEU A 51 -18.27 11.90 -11.81
CA LEU A 51 -17.55 12.69 -10.78
C LEU A 51 -17.74 14.21 -10.93
N ILE A 52 -18.44 14.69 -11.96
CA ILE A 52 -18.77 16.10 -12.17
C ILE A 52 -20.30 16.28 -12.09
N CYS A 53 -20.86 16.17 -10.87
CA CYS A 53 -22.21 16.69 -10.54
C CYS A 53 -22.62 16.63 -9.06
N ALA A 54 -21.80 16.08 -8.14
CA ALA A 54 -22.19 15.89 -6.74
C ALA A 54 -22.10 17.17 -5.86
N VAL A 55 -22.51 18.33 -6.39
CA VAL A 55 -22.69 19.58 -5.62
C VAL A 55 -24.10 20.12 -5.81
N LYS A 56 -25.09 19.42 -5.24
CA LYS A 56 -26.29 20.01 -4.63
C LYS A 56 -27.05 18.97 -3.82
N ARG A 57 -27.26 19.29 -2.54
CA ARG A 57 -28.16 18.54 -1.63
C ARG A 57 -29.60 18.71 -2.14
N HIS A 58 -30.45 17.68 -2.04
CA HIS A 58 -31.82 17.82 -1.55
C HIS A 58 -32.38 16.48 -1.04
N LYS A 59 -33.24 16.56 -0.02
CA LYS A 59 -33.93 15.44 0.64
C LYS A 59 -35.07 14.90 -0.25
N CYS A 60 -35.41 13.61 -0.16
CA CYS A 60 -36.75 13.19 0.30
C CYS A 60 -36.94 11.66 0.47
N ARG A 61 -38.05 11.32 1.12
CA ARG A 61 -38.46 10.01 1.69
C ARG A 61 -38.74 8.90 0.67
N ALA A 62 -38.70 7.65 1.16
CA ALA A 62 -39.25 6.46 0.54
C ALA A 62 -40.80 6.38 0.63
N PRO A 63 -41.42 5.52 -0.19
CA PRO A 63 -42.64 4.78 0.16
C PRO A 63 -42.46 3.24 0.10
N PHE A 64 -43.39 2.52 0.75
CA PHE A 64 -43.43 1.05 0.96
C PHE A 64 -44.47 0.39 -0.01
N PRO A 65 -44.84 -0.91 0.07
CA PRO A 65 -44.54 -1.95 -0.93
C PRO A 65 -45.75 -2.40 -1.81
N SER A 66 -45.49 -3.36 -2.71
CA SER A 66 -46.51 -4.26 -3.29
C SER A 66 -45.95 -5.70 -3.40
N ARG A 67 -46.50 -6.65 -2.63
CA ARG A 67 -47.49 -7.70 -3.00
C ARG A 67 -46.93 -8.95 -3.71
N CYS A 68 -46.83 -10.04 -2.96
CA CYS A 68 -46.83 -11.42 -3.48
C CYS A 68 -48.26 -12.02 -3.44
N GLY A 69 -48.54 -12.95 -4.37
CA GLY A 69 -49.79 -13.73 -4.44
C GLY A 69 -49.67 -15.15 -3.85
N PRO A 70 -50.78 -15.91 -3.70
CA PRO A 70 -50.93 -16.84 -2.58
C PRO A 70 -50.93 -18.35 -2.91
N GLY A 71 -50.72 -19.16 -1.87
CA GLY A 71 -51.02 -20.60 -1.83
C GLY A 71 -51.48 -21.04 -0.43
N CYS A 72 -52.56 -21.85 -0.35
CA CYS A 72 -53.22 -22.34 0.87
C CYS A 72 -52.34 -23.33 1.69
N SER A 73 -52.67 -23.80 2.91
CA SER A 73 -53.88 -23.71 3.77
C SER A 73 -53.53 -23.93 5.25
N THR A 74 -54.47 -23.71 6.17
CA THR A 74 -54.31 -23.78 7.64
C THR A 74 -54.49 -25.19 8.25
N ARG A 75 -53.86 -25.44 9.41
CA ARG A 75 -54.52 -25.85 10.69
C ARG A 75 -53.55 -26.01 11.88
N ASN A 76 -54.10 -25.83 13.08
CA ASN A 76 -53.41 -25.94 14.38
C ASN A 76 -53.18 -27.40 14.83
N PRO A 77 -52.25 -27.64 15.77
CA PRO A 77 -52.29 -28.79 16.68
C PRO A 77 -52.80 -28.42 18.08
N THR A 78 -53.61 -29.31 18.67
CA THR A 78 -54.04 -29.30 20.09
C THR A 78 -53.92 -30.73 20.64
N GLU A 79 -53.39 -30.86 21.87
CA GLU A 79 -53.46 -32.09 22.71
C GLU A 79 -52.83 -33.38 22.13
N SER A 80 -52.44 -34.41 22.90
CA SER A 80 -52.22 -34.65 24.34
C SER A 80 -51.19 -35.81 24.48
N SER A 81 -50.40 -35.94 25.55
CA SER A 81 -50.64 -36.91 26.64
C SER A 81 -49.39 -36.93 27.57
N ARG A 82 -49.49 -36.78 28.91
CA ARG A 82 -49.55 -37.85 29.95
C ARG A 82 -48.36 -38.84 29.88
N LEU A 83 -47.63 -39.24 30.93
CA LEU A 83 -47.72 -39.17 32.41
C LEU A 83 -46.32 -38.77 32.98
N SER A 84 -46.01 -38.64 34.28
CA SER A 84 -46.69 -39.03 35.54
C SER A 84 -46.36 -38.09 36.72
N PHE A 85 -46.90 -38.42 37.91
CA PHE A 85 -46.61 -37.90 39.26
C PHE A 85 -46.43 -39.15 40.19
N PRO A 86 -45.90 -39.11 41.45
CA PRO A 86 -46.47 -38.30 42.53
C PRO A 86 -45.54 -37.72 43.63
N TYR A 87 -46.14 -36.76 44.37
CA TYR A 87 -46.14 -36.49 45.82
C TYR A 87 -45.34 -37.45 46.76
N ALA A 88 -44.85 -37.05 47.94
CA ALA A 88 -45.31 -35.96 48.81
C ALA A 88 -44.26 -35.56 49.89
N ALA A 89 -44.41 -34.35 50.46
CA ALA A 89 -44.32 -34.03 51.90
C ALA A 89 -42.97 -34.23 52.67
N VAL A 90 -42.66 -33.59 53.81
CA VAL A 90 -43.10 -32.36 54.53
C VAL A 90 -42.03 -32.09 55.64
N ALA A 91 -42.04 -30.88 56.22
CA ALA A 91 -41.50 -30.50 57.53
C ALA A 91 -39.99 -30.21 57.72
N VAL A 92 -39.79 -28.95 58.11
CA VAL A 92 -38.73 -28.38 58.94
C VAL A 92 -38.55 -29.14 60.28
N LEU A 93 -37.31 -29.35 60.74
CA LEU A 93 -36.92 -29.06 62.14
C LEU A 93 -35.40 -28.88 62.32
N LEU A 94 -35.02 -28.09 63.33
CA LEU A 94 -33.65 -27.76 63.74
C LEU A 94 -33.16 -28.69 64.88
N LEU A 95 -31.86 -28.57 65.20
CA LEU A 95 -31.17 -29.02 66.43
C LEU A 95 -30.87 -30.54 66.57
N SER A 96 -29.60 -30.94 66.38
CA SER A 96 -28.68 -31.28 67.50
C SER A 96 -27.41 -32.02 67.03
N LEU A 97 -26.24 -31.49 67.43
CA LEU A 97 -24.99 -32.23 67.67
C LEU A 97 -25.09 -32.88 69.07
N PRO A 98 -24.28 -33.90 69.47
CA PRO A 98 -22.85 -34.03 69.13
C PRO A 98 -22.26 -35.47 69.01
N ALA A 99 -20.94 -35.54 68.74
CA ALA A 99 -19.95 -36.50 69.30
C ALA A 99 -20.14 -38.03 69.08
N ALA A 100 -19.10 -38.87 68.96
CA ALA A 100 -17.63 -38.70 68.99
C ALA A 100 -16.96 -39.96 68.40
N PHE A 101 -15.61 -39.91 68.24
CA PHE A 101 -14.68 -41.06 68.29
C PHE A 101 -14.81 -42.18 67.22
N SER A 102 -13.76 -42.75 66.63
CA SER A 102 -12.33 -42.43 66.66
C SER A 102 -11.57 -43.25 65.59
N GLN A 103 -10.33 -42.83 65.30
CA GLN A 103 -9.19 -43.64 64.84
C GLN A 103 -9.35 -44.39 63.50
N GLU A 104 -8.69 -43.89 62.44
CA GLU A 104 -7.29 -44.20 62.06
C GLU A 104 -7.14 -45.59 61.43
N PHE A 105 -6.72 -45.62 60.15
CA PHE A 105 -5.69 -46.55 59.68
C PHE A 105 -5.09 -46.08 58.33
N PHE A 106 -3.78 -46.31 58.18
CA PHE A 106 -2.95 -46.12 56.97
C PHE A 106 -2.59 -44.70 56.49
N SER A 107 -1.49 -44.18 57.05
CA SER A 107 -0.33 -43.84 56.21
C SER A 107 0.39 -45.16 55.83
N THR A 108 1.07 -45.36 54.69
CA THR A 108 1.86 -44.43 53.87
C THR A 108 1.87 -44.82 52.38
N SER A 109 1.79 -43.83 51.49
CA SER A 109 2.43 -43.87 50.17
C SER A 109 2.64 -42.43 49.69
N SER A 110 3.75 -41.82 50.08
CA SER A 110 4.02 -40.40 49.85
C SER A 110 4.56 -40.15 48.44
N ASN A 111 3.66 -40.16 47.46
CA ASN A 111 3.81 -39.50 46.16
C ASN A 111 2.43 -39.16 45.59
N ALA A 112 1.64 -38.41 46.35
CA ALA A 112 0.45 -37.76 45.83
C ALA A 112 0.88 -36.63 44.86
N PRO A 113 0.23 -36.46 43.69
CA PRO A 113 0.46 -35.30 42.85
C PRO A 113 0.14 -34.02 43.65
N PRO A 114 0.89 -32.91 43.45
CA PRO A 114 0.72 -31.70 44.22
C PRO A 114 -0.71 -31.19 44.14
N SER A 115 -1.28 -30.88 45.30
CA SER A 115 -2.67 -30.45 45.41
C SER A 115 -2.93 -29.23 44.53
N ILE A 116 -4.18 -29.06 44.05
CA ILE A 116 -4.53 -27.94 43.16
C ILE A 116 -4.11 -26.56 43.75
N PRO A 117 -4.27 -26.29 45.06
CA PRO A 117 -3.75 -25.06 45.68
C PRO A 117 -2.23 -24.87 45.54
N GLU A 118 -1.44 -25.94 45.68
CA GLU A 118 0.03 -25.89 45.55
C GLU A 118 0.46 -25.57 44.10
N ARG A 119 -0.29 -26.06 43.11
CA ARG A 119 -0.06 -25.74 41.69
C ARG A 119 -0.40 -24.28 41.38
N LEU A 120 -1.49 -23.76 41.94
CA LEU A 120 -1.86 -22.34 41.83
C LEU A 120 -0.78 -21.44 42.46
N GLN A 121 -0.33 -21.75 43.68
CA GLN A 121 0.72 -21.00 44.37
C GLN A 121 2.04 -20.99 43.58
N LYS A 122 2.44 -22.11 42.97
CA LYS A 122 3.62 -22.19 42.10
C LYS A 122 3.48 -21.35 40.81
N LEU A 123 2.27 -21.25 40.25
CA LEU A 123 1.99 -20.39 39.09
C LEU A 123 2.02 -18.90 39.46
N GLU A 124 1.45 -18.51 40.60
CA GLU A 124 1.51 -17.14 41.11
C GLU A 124 2.95 -16.70 41.41
N GLN A 125 3.75 -17.58 42.04
CA GLN A 125 5.18 -17.35 42.25
C GLN A 125 5.96 -17.19 40.94
N GLY A 126 5.68 -18.04 39.94
CA GLY A 126 6.26 -17.92 38.61
C GLY A 126 5.90 -16.60 37.93
N GLN A 127 4.64 -16.16 38.05
CA GLN A 127 4.18 -14.88 37.48
C GLN A 127 4.87 -13.69 38.16
N GLN A 128 5.02 -13.70 39.48
CA GLN A 128 5.75 -12.65 40.22
C GLN A 128 7.25 -12.62 39.86
N GLN A 129 7.87 -13.79 39.68
CA GLN A 129 9.27 -13.88 39.27
C GLN A 129 9.48 -13.31 37.86
N ILE A 130 8.61 -13.65 36.89
CA ILE A 130 8.66 -13.10 35.52
C ILE A 130 8.51 -11.57 35.54
N LEU A 131 7.59 -11.02 36.35
CA LEU A 131 7.41 -9.57 36.47
C LEU A 131 8.65 -8.88 37.05
N LYS A 132 9.31 -9.49 38.03
CA LYS A 132 10.54 -8.99 38.64
C LYS A 132 11.73 -9.01 37.67
N GLU A 133 11.87 -10.08 36.90
CA GLU A 133 12.88 -10.17 35.83
C GLU A 133 12.62 -9.15 34.73
N LEU A 134 11.35 -8.92 34.36
CA LEU A 134 10.97 -7.94 33.34
C LEU A 134 11.28 -6.50 33.75
N GLU A 135 11.09 -6.12 35.02
CA GLU A 135 11.56 -4.82 35.54
C GLU A 135 13.09 -4.74 35.65
N THR A 136 13.76 -5.85 35.96
CA THR A 136 15.24 -5.91 35.96
C THR A 136 15.79 -5.68 34.54
N ILE A 137 15.20 -6.33 33.54
CA ILE A 137 15.55 -6.13 32.11
C ILE A 137 15.27 -4.69 31.68
N LYS A 138 14.12 -4.10 32.04
CA LYS A 138 13.85 -2.67 31.77
C LYS A 138 14.87 -1.74 32.43
N GLY A 139 15.28 -2.03 33.67
CA GLY A 139 16.31 -1.29 34.39
C GLY A 139 17.65 -1.32 33.65
N LEU A 140 18.13 -2.52 33.32
CA LEU A 140 19.37 -2.72 32.56
C LEU A 140 19.30 -2.10 31.16
N LEU A 141 18.16 -2.15 30.47
CA LEU A 141 17.99 -1.48 29.18
C LEU A 141 18.05 0.04 29.30
N ARG A 142 17.45 0.65 30.34
CA ARG A 142 17.55 2.09 30.60
C ARG A 142 18.97 2.49 30.99
N GLU A 143 19.64 1.70 31.83
CA GLU A 143 21.02 1.94 32.22
C GLU A 143 21.97 1.80 31.02
N HIS A 144 21.74 0.81 30.15
CA HIS A 144 22.46 0.68 28.88
C HIS A 144 22.18 1.86 27.94
N GLN A 145 20.94 2.36 27.83
CA GLN A 145 20.60 3.55 27.06
C GLN A 145 21.21 4.84 27.63
N ASN A 146 21.37 4.95 28.94
CA ASN A 146 21.93 6.13 29.60
C ASN A 146 23.47 6.11 29.66
N SER A 147 24.09 4.94 29.78
CA SER A 147 25.55 4.76 29.66
C SER A 147 26.01 4.85 28.19
N ASN A 148 25.21 4.31 27.27
CA ASN A 148 25.23 4.69 25.85
C ASN A 148 24.38 5.94 25.60
N ALA A 149 24.53 6.99 26.42
CA ALA A 149 24.25 8.38 26.02
C ALA A 149 25.29 8.82 24.97
N ILE A 150 25.32 8.08 23.87
CA ILE A 150 26.07 8.30 22.66
C ILE A 150 25.71 9.70 22.19
N ARG A 151 26.70 10.59 22.13
CA ARG A 151 26.65 11.83 21.35
C ARG A 151 26.07 11.43 19.98
N PRO A 152 24.83 11.82 19.63
CA PRO A 152 24.00 11.07 18.70
C PRO A 152 24.79 10.77 17.45
N ALA A 153 24.98 9.48 17.15
CA ALA A 153 25.73 9.04 15.99
C ALA A 153 25.12 9.76 14.79
N ALA A 154 25.94 10.53 14.06
CA ALA A 154 25.46 11.36 12.98
C ALA A 154 24.59 10.48 12.08
N PRO A 155 23.34 10.90 11.76
CA PRO A 155 22.41 10.05 11.04
C PRO A 155 23.11 9.54 9.78
N LYS A 156 22.95 8.25 9.49
CA LYS A 156 23.68 7.60 8.40
C LYS A 156 23.15 8.12 7.07
N VAL A 157 23.67 9.26 6.61
CA VAL A 157 23.23 9.90 5.38
C VAL A 157 23.63 9.02 4.21
N PHE A 158 22.65 8.59 3.44
CA PHE A 158 22.86 7.83 2.22
C PHE A 158 22.86 8.80 1.04
N SER A 159 23.86 8.73 0.15
CA SER A 159 23.79 9.44 -1.13
C SER A 159 23.17 8.53 -2.19
N ILE A 160 22.09 8.99 -2.81
CA ILE A 160 21.36 8.28 -3.86
C ILE A 160 21.36 9.16 -5.10
N ASP A 161 21.98 8.70 -6.18
CA ASP A 161 21.90 9.37 -7.48
C ASP A 161 20.45 9.38 -7.98
N VAL A 162 19.95 10.55 -8.39
CA VAL A 162 18.62 10.78 -8.95
C VAL A 162 18.67 11.42 -10.34
N THR A 163 19.85 11.43 -10.97
CA THR A 163 20.06 12.00 -12.31
C THR A 163 19.18 11.28 -13.34
N GLY A 164 18.28 12.02 -13.99
CA GLY A 164 17.34 11.46 -14.97
C GLY A 164 16.16 10.68 -14.38
N GLU A 165 16.01 10.58 -13.06
CA GLU A 165 14.83 9.96 -12.45
C GLU A 165 13.58 10.84 -12.61
N PRO A 166 12.41 10.26 -12.89
CA PRO A 166 11.16 11.00 -12.95
C PRO A 166 10.80 11.55 -11.57
N PHE A 167 10.42 12.84 -11.53
CA PHE A 167 9.95 13.48 -10.30
C PHE A 167 8.67 14.31 -10.52
N ARG A 168 7.91 14.50 -9.44
CA ARG A 168 6.82 15.49 -9.32
C ARG A 168 7.22 16.59 -8.33
N GLY A 169 6.61 17.77 -8.47
CA GLY A 169 6.87 18.94 -7.63
C GLY A 169 7.91 19.90 -8.22
N SER A 170 8.36 20.86 -7.40
CA SER A 170 9.31 21.88 -7.85
C SER A 170 10.72 21.31 -8.04
N ALA A 171 11.37 21.66 -9.16
CA ALA A 171 12.78 21.38 -9.38
C ALA A 171 13.69 22.04 -8.30
N GLN A 172 13.24 23.14 -7.70
CA GLN A 172 13.94 23.91 -6.67
C GLN A 172 13.64 23.46 -5.22
N ALA A 173 12.73 22.49 -5.02
CA ALA A 173 12.45 21.95 -3.68
C ALA A 173 13.70 21.25 -3.11
N GLN A 174 14.15 21.71 -1.94
CA GLN A 174 15.32 21.18 -1.25
C GLN A 174 15.01 19.91 -0.44
N THR A 175 13.80 19.76 0.07
CA THR A 175 13.34 18.48 0.66
C THR A 175 12.88 17.56 -0.44
N ALA A 176 13.26 16.29 -0.36
CA ALA A 176 12.78 15.26 -1.27
C ALA A 176 12.38 13.99 -0.55
N ILE A 177 11.44 13.27 -1.18
CA ILE A 177 11.05 11.91 -0.85
C ILE A 177 11.23 11.05 -2.10
N MET A 178 11.71 9.82 -1.92
CA MET A 178 11.78 8.79 -2.95
C MET A 178 10.94 7.60 -2.49
N GLU A 179 9.87 7.31 -3.21
CA GLU A 179 9.12 6.07 -3.06
C GLU A 179 9.85 4.94 -3.81
N TYR A 180 10.03 3.80 -3.14
CA TYR A 180 10.29 2.50 -3.75
C TYR A 180 8.99 1.71 -3.76
N SER A 181 8.50 1.39 -4.97
CA SER A 181 7.13 0.88 -5.16
C SER A 181 7.05 -0.26 -6.17
N ASP A 182 5.90 -0.93 -6.20
CA ASP A 182 5.59 -2.04 -7.08
C ASP A 182 4.16 -1.89 -7.61
N PHE A 183 4.01 -1.90 -8.94
CA PHE A 183 2.73 -1.68 -9.62
C PHE A 183 1.71 -2.82 -9.44
N GLU A 184 2.08 -4.02 -8.97
CA GLU A 184 1.13 -5.08 -8.53
C GLU A 184 0.87 -5.08 -7.03
N CYS A 185 1.70 -4.41 -6.22
CA CYS A 185 1.56 -4.44 -4.77
C CYS A 185 0.30 -3.70 -4.32
N SER A 186 -0.58 -4.41 -3.60
CA SER A 186 -1.85 -3.86 -3.09
C SER A 186 -1.66 -2.76 -2.03
N TYR A 187 -0.59 -2.82 -1.24
CA TYR A 187 -0.20 -1.76 -0.31
C TYR A 187 0.30 -0.50 -1.04
N CYS A 188 0.97 -0.67 -2.19
CA CYS A 188 1.40 0.45 -3.03
C CYS A 188 0.19 1.13 -3.69
N ALA A 189 -0.77 0.38 -4.22
CA ALA A 189 -2.02 0.95 -4.74
C ALA A 189 -2.88 1.62 -3.66
N HIS A 190 -2.91 1.07 -2.43
CA HIS A 190 -3.53 1.76 -1.29
C HIS A 190 -2.84 3.10 -1.00
N TYR A 191 -1.50 3.14 -0.94
CA TYR A 191 -0.76 4.38 -0.77
C TYR A 191 -1.05 5.39 -1.89
N ALA A 192 -0.95 4.98 -3.15
CA ALA A 192 -1.18 5.83 -4.32
C ALA A 192 -2.61 6.42 -4.37
N ARG A 193 -3.61 5.65 -3.94
CA ARG A 193 -5.02 6.07 -3.92
C ARG A 193 -5.38 6.93 -2.71
N ASP A 194 -4.98 6.51 -1.51
CA ASP A 194 -5.56 7.01 -0.25
C ASP A 194 -4.63 7.95 0.53
N VAL A 195 -3.30 7.87 0.33
CA VAL A 195 -2.30 8.66 1.07
C VAL A 195 -1.62 9.70 0.19
N TYR A 196 -1.12 9.29 -0.98
CA TYR A 196 -0.40 10.16 -1.92
C TYR A 196 -1.14 11.46 -2.27
N PRO A 197 -2.47 11.51 -2.53
CA PRO A 197 -3.15 12.75 -2.91
C PRO A 197 -3.12 13.84 -1.83
N ALA A 198 -3.03 13.47 -0.54
CA ALA A 198 -2.89 14.42 0.55
C ALA A 198 -1.48 15.04 0.57
N LEU A 199 -0.44 14.20 0.43
CA LEU A 199 0.96 14.65 0.33
C LEU A 199 1.18 15.52 -0.91
N GLU A 200 0.57 15.13 -2.04
CA GLU A 200 0.66 15.87 -3.29
C GLU A 200 0.08 17.27 -3.17
N ARG A 201 -1.13 17.39 -2.62
CA ARG A 201 -1.80 18.67 -2.36
C ARG A 201 -1.00 19.56 -1.40
N ASP A 202 -0.52 19.02 -0.29
CA ASP A 202 0.00 19.83 0.81
C ASP A 202 1.48 20.22 0.65
N PHE A 203 2.29 19.36 0.01
CA PHE A 203 3.74 19.49 -0.06
C PHE A 203 4.30 19.53 -1.49
N ILE A 204 3.81 18.69 -2.41
CA ILE A 204 4.37 18.58 -3.77
C ILE A 204 3.92 19.78 -4.63
N LYS A 205 2.60 20.00 -4.74
CA LYS A 205 1.99 21.12 -5.48
C LYS A 205 2.26 22.49 -4.87
N THR A 206 2.63 22.55 -3.58
CA THR A 206 3.07 23.78 -2.91
C THR A 206 4.57 24.07 -3.09
N GLY A 207 5.30 23.21 -3.82
CA GLY A 207 6.74 23.38 -4.09
C GLY A 207 7.67 23.11 -2.90
N LYS A 208 7.15 22.57 -1.79
CA LYS A 208 7.94 22.25 -0.59
C LYS A 208 8.70 20.93 -0.71
N LEU A 209 8.18 19.99 -1.50
CA LEU A 209 8.67 18.62 -1.58
C LEU A 209 8.86 18.20 -3.05
N LYS A 210 10.04 17.69 -3.37
CA LYS A 210 10.28 16.93 -4.61
C LYS A 210 9.96 15.46 -4.37
N TYR A 211 9.25 14.85 -5.30
CA TYR A 211 8.76 13.48 -5.18
C TYR A 211 9.34 12.60 -6.29
N PHE A 212 10.20 11.65 -5.95
CA PHE A 212 10.75 10.66 -6.87
C PHE A 212 10.04 9.32 -6.71
N PHE A 213 9.98 8.56 -7.79
CA PHE A 213 9.53 7.17 -7.81
C PHE A 213 10.66 6.25 -8.27
N ARG A 214 10.79 5.08 -7.66
CA ARG A 214 11.68 4.01 -8.10
C ARG A 214 11.01 2.65 -8.09
N ASP A 215 11.26 1.91 -9.15
CA ASP A 215 10.75 0.58 -9.37
C ASP A 215 11.42 -0.43 -8.42
N MET A 216 10.61 -1.16 -7.68
CA MET A 216 11.04 -2.29 -6.86
C MET A 216 10.06 -3.47 -7.02
N PRO A 217 9.88 -4.01 -8.25
CA PRO A 217 9.00 -5.14 -8.48
C PRO A 217 9.45 -6.39 -7.70
N ALA A 218 8.53 -6.99 -6.98
CA ALA A 218 8.70 -8.25 -6.26
C ALA A 218 8.76 -9.43 -7.25
N ARG A 219 9.39 -10.54 -6.87
CA ARG A 219 9.60 -11.69 -7.79
C ARG A 219 8.37 -12.59 -7.88
N GLU A 220 7.49 -12.48 -6.89
CA GLU A 220 6.20 -13.14 -6.73
C GLU A 220 5.07 -12.45 -7.51
N HIS A 221 5.28 -11.22 -7.97
CA HIS A 221 4.33 -10.44 -8.76
C HIS A 221 4.63 -10.61 -10.27
N LEU A 222 3.70 -11.22 -11.02
CA LEU A 222 3.99 -11.80 -12.33
C LEU A 222 4.24 -10.75 -13.42
N HIS A 223 3.49 -9.65 -13.39
CA HIS A 223 3.58 -8.55 -14.35
C HIS A 223 4.26 -7.30 -13.77
N ALA A 224 4.66 -7.27 -12.50
CA ALA A 224 5.25 -6.10 -11.86
C ALA A 224 6.49 -5.55 -12.61
N LEU A 225 7.38 -6.43 -13.08
CA LEU A 225 8.54 -6.04 -13.90
C LEU A 225 8.10 -5.46 -15.25
N GLN A 226 7.10 -6.05 -15.90
CA GLN A 226 6.60 -5.57 -17.20
C GLN A 226 5.81 -4.26 -17.06
N ALA A 227 5.13 -4.03 -15.94
CA ALA A 227 4.50 -2.76 -15.59
C ALA A 227 5.54 -1.65 -15.31
N ALA A 228 6.65 -1.98 -14.63
CA ALA A 228 7.77 -1.06 -14.46
C ALA A 228 8.45 -0.69 -15.79
N GLU A 229 8.68 -1.67 -16.68
CA GLU A 229 9.12 -1.43 -18.06
C GLU A 229 8.13 -0.51 -18.81
N ALA A 230 6.82 -0.77 -18.71
CA ALA A 230 5.79 0.08 -19.32
C ALA A 230 5.82 1.53 -18.83
N ALA A 231 6.01 1.76 -17.52
CA ALA A 231 6.17 3.10 -16.97
C ALA A 231 7.42 3.79 -17.53
N ARG A 232 8.57 3.10 -17.58
CA ARG A 232 9.84 3.62 -18.11
C ARG A 232 9.77 3.90 -19.62
N CYS A 233 9.18 3.00 -20.41
CA CYS A 233 8.92 3.19 -21.84
C CYS A 233 7.98 4.37 -22.12
N ALA A 234 6.93 4.55 -21.33
CA ALA A 234 6.10 5.76 -21.41
C ALA A 234 6.90 7.03 -21.04
N GLY A 235 7.88 6.90 -20.15
CA GLY A 235 8.85 7.95 -19.80
C GLY A 235 9.74 8.40 -20.96
N GLU A 236 10.11 7.52 -21.91
CA GLU A 236 10.85 7.91 -23.11
C GLU A 236 10.07 8.92 -23.98
N GLU A 237 8.74 8.81 -23.98
CA GLU A 237 7.80 9.72 -24.66
C GLU A 237 7.23 10.80 -23.70
N GLY A 238 7.87 11.00 -22.55
CA GLY A 238 7.56 12.06 -21.57
C GLY A 238 6.34 11.82 -20.68
N LYS A 239 5.75 10.62 -20.70
CA LYS A 239 4.47 10.27 -20.05
C LYS A 239 4.61 9.24 -18.92
N PHE A 240 5.75 9.24 -18.24
CA PHE A 240 6.03 8.33 -17.12
C PHE A 240 4.93 8.40 -16.05
N TRP A 241 4.55 9.62 -15.67
CA TRP A 241 3.65 9.88 -14.55
C TRP A 241 2.19 9.56 -14.87
N GLU A 242 1.79 9.74 -16.12
CA GLU A 242 0.48 9.36 -16.62
C GLU A 242 0.33 7.84 -16.71
N MET A 243 1.38 7.13 -17.16
CA MET A 243 1.41 5.67 -17.14
C MET A 243 1.41 5.14 -15.69
N HIS A 244 2.28 5.67 -14.82
CA HIS A 244 2.31 5.37 -13.39
C HIS A 244 0.91 5.44 -12.74
N ASP A 245 0.19 6.55 -12.94
CA ASP A 245 -1.14 6.74 -12.36
C ASP A 245 -2.16 5.74 -12.94
N VAL A 246 -2.09 5.43 -14.24
CA VAL A 246 -2.96 4.42 -14.88
C VAL A 246 -2.68 3.01 -14.36
N LEU A 247 -1.40 2.62 -14.19
CA LEU A 247 -1.01 1.29 -13.70
C LEU A 247 -1.56 1.04 -12.28
N PHE A 248 -1.41 2.01 -11.36
CA PHE A 248 -1.98 1.89 -10.02
C PHE A 248 -3.51 1.94 -10.01
N ALA A 249 -4.14 2.75 -10.88
CA ALA A 249 -5.59 2.82 -10.98
C ALA A 249 -6.23 1.55 -11.59
N ALA A 250 -5.45 0.76 -12.35
CA ALA A 250 -5.93 -0.38 -13.12
C ALA A 250 -5.61 -1.76 -12.50
N GLN A 251 -4.98 -1.85 -11.33
CA GLN A 251 -4.74 -3.13 -10.66
C GLN A 251 -6.02 -4.00 -10.57
N PRO A 252 -5.97 -5.31 -10.88
CA PRO A 252 -4.80 -6.12 -11.24
C PRO A 252 -4.56 -6.28 -12.76
N ALA A 253 -5.17 -5.45 -13.61
CA ALA A 253 -5.10 -5.60 -15.07
C ALA A 253 -3.77 -5.09 -15.66
N LEU A 254 -2.69 -5.85 -15.47
CA LEU A 254 -1.32 -5.44 -15.80
C LEU A 254 -0.61 -6.35 -16.82
N ALA A 255 -1.33 -7.28 -17.45
CA ALA A 255 -0.79 -8.10 -18.53
C ALA A 255 -0.42 -7.24 -19.77
N GLU A 256 0.48 -7.73 -20.62
CA GLU A 256 0.98 -7.02 -21.81
C GLU A 256 -0.12 -6.32 -22.62
N THR A 257 -1.24 -7.01 -22.91
CA THR A 257 -2.36 -6.45 -23.68
C THR A 257 -3.04 -5.26 -22.98
N ASN A 258 -3.06 -5.22 -21.66
CA ASN A 258 -3.50 -4.07 -20.88
C ASN A 258 -2.50 -2.91 -21.03
N LEU A 259 -1.21 -3.17 -20.85
CA LEU A 259 -0.13 -2.16 -20.94
C LEU A 259 -0.12 -1.46 -22.32
N LEU A 260 -0.27 -2.22 -23.40
CA LEU A 260 -0.41 -1.68 -24.77
C LEU A 260 -1.67 -0.80 -24.92
N SER A 261 -2.79 -1.23 -24.32
CA SER A 261 -4.05 -0.46 -24.34
C SER A 261 -3.92 0.85 -23.55
N TYR A 262 -3.15 0.87 -22.46
CA TYR A 262 -2.86 2.08 -21.69
C TYR A 262 -1.96 3.03 -22.45
N ALA A 263 -0.94 2.54 -23.16
CA ALA A 263 -0.12 3.37 -24.04
C ALA A 263 -0.95 4.05 -25.13
N GLN A 264 -1.88 3.32 -25.77
CA GLN A 264 -2.83 3.88 -26.73
C GLN A 264 -3.74 4.95 -26.10
N LEU A 265 -4.29 4.69 -24.90
CA LEU A 265 -5.13 5.65 -24.17
C LEU A 265 -4.37 6.96 -23.85
N LEU A 266 -3.08 6.86 -23.55
CA LEU A 266 -2.20 8.00 -23.31
C LEU A 266 -1.71 8.68 -24.60
N GLY A 267 -2.09 8.19 -25.78
CA GLY A 267 -1.63 8.71 -27.07
C GLY A 267 -0.13 8.54 -27.27
N ILE A 268 0.41 7.39 -26.87
CA ILE A 268 1.78 6.95 -27.19
C ILE A 268 1.72 6.11 -28.48
N ASP A 269 2.76 6.19 -29.31
CA ASP A 269 2.87 5.33 -30.49
C ASP A 269 2.93 3.85 -30.08
N GLY A 270 1.97 3.07 -30.59
CA GLY A 270 1.78 1.68 -30.15
C GLY A 270 2.92 0.74 -30.55
N GLU A 271 3.55 0.96 -31.71
CA GLU A 271 4.63 0.10 -32.20
C GLU A 271 5.94 0.41 -31.48
N LYS A 272 6.30 1.70 -31.34
CA LYS A 272 7.47 2.10 -30.53
C LYS A 272 7.36 1.63 -29.08
N PHE A 273 6.18 1.80 -28.48
CA PHE A 273 5.95 1.38 -27.10
C PHE A 273 6.05 -0.14 -26.97
N ARG A 274 5.49 -0.89 -27.92
CA ARG A 274 5.61 -2.36 -27.98
C ARG A 274 7.06 -2.80 -28.14
N GLU A 275 7.83 -2.16 -29.03
CA GLU A 275 9.26 -2.42 -29.21
C GLU A 275 10.03 -2.20 -27.90
N CYS A 276 9.84 -1.04 -27.26
CA CYS A 276 10.47 -0.72 -25.98
C CYS A 276 10.11 -1.76 -24.91
N LEU A 277 8.81 -2.04 -24.71
CA LEU A 277 8.31 -2.94 -23.68
C LEU A 277 8.84 -4.38 -23.85
N LEU A 278 8.89 -4.89 -25.08
CA LEU A 278 9.36 -6.23 -25.38
C LEU A 278 10.89 -6.36 -25.40
N SER A 279 11.62 -5.25 -25.59
CA SER A 279 13.08 -5.26 -25.56
C SER A 279 13.68 -5.46 -24.16
N GLY A 280 12.90 -5.21 -23.09
CA GLY A 280 13.39 -5.26 -21.70
C GLY A 280 14.50 -4.25 -21.40
N ARG A 281 14.55 -3.13 -22.15
CA ARG A 281 15.70 -2.21 -22.13
C ARG A 281 15.89 -1.50 -20.78
N HIS A 282 14.83 -1.34 -19.98
CA HIS A 282 14.94 -0.71 -18.66
C HIS A 282 15.18 -1.73 -17.53
N THR A 283 15.12 -3.04 -17.77
CA THR A 283 15.30 -4.12 -16.79
C THR A 283 16.58 -3.93 -15.98
N ASN A 284 17.68 -3.52 -16.61
CA ASN A 284 18.93 -3.23 -15.92
C ASN A 284 18.80 -2.05 -14.93
N SER A 285 18.10 -0.96 -15.29
CA SER A 285 17.84 0.17 -14.39
C SER A 285 16.89 -0.19 -13.24
N ILE A 286 15.89 -1.04 -13.51
CA ILE A 286 14.96 -1.56 -12.51
C ILE A 286 15.71 -2.47 -11.51
N HIS A 287 16.58 -3.35 -12.00
CA HIS A 287 17.46 -4.17 -11.16
C HIS A 287 18.44 -3.31 -10.32
N LEU A 288 18.99 -2.23 -10.87
CA LEU A 288 19.83 -1.28 -10.10
C LEU A 288 19.03 -0.55 -9.02
N SER A 289 17.76 -0.23 -9.26
CA SER A 289 16.85 0.32 -8.25
C SER A 289 16.63 -0.68 -7.10
N ILE A 290 16.30 -1.94 -7.41
CA ILE A 290 16.16 -3.02 -6.41
C ILE A 290 17.46 -3.25 -5.62
N GLN A 291 18.62 -3.27 -6.28
CA GLN A 291 19.92 -3.41 -5.60
C GLN A 291 20.23 -2.22 -4.69
N THR A 292 19.82 -1.01 -5.08
CA THR A 292 19.99 0.19 -4.26
C THR A 292 19.06 0.16 -3.05
N ALA A 293 17.80 -0.22 -3.20
CA ALA A 293 16.87 -0.46 -2.10
C ALA A 293 17.46 -1.44 -1.06
N LYS A 294 17.96 -2.60 -1.52
CA LYS A 294 18.59 -3.60 -0.64
C LYS A 294 19.82 -3.06 0.13
N ARG A 295 20.65 -2.23 -0.51
CA ARG A 295 21.79 -1.57 0.16
C ARG A 295 21.37 -0.57 1.24
N LEU A 296 20.15 -0.02 1.14
CA LEU A 296 19.52 0.85 2.14
C LEU A 296 18.79 0.07 3.25
N GLY A 297 18.76 -1.27 3.18
CA GLY A 297 18.00 -2.13 4.10
C GLY A 297 16.51 -2.22 3.77
N ILE A 298 16.09 -1.79 2.57
CA ILE A 298 14.70 -1.88 2.10
C ILE A 298 14.52 -3.25 1.43
N TYR A 299 13.56 -4.03 1.95
CA TYR A 299 13.25 -5.40 1.49
C TYR A 299 11.79 -5.61 1.07
N GLY A 300 10.94 -4.59 1.13
CA GLY A 300 9.53 -4.67 0.75
C GLY A 300 8.97 -3.28 0.38
N THR A 301 7.78 -3.27 -0.21
CA THR A 301 7.13 -2.08 -0.77
C THR A 301 5.73 -1.84 -0.15
N PRO A 302 5.25 -0.58 -0.10
CA PRO A 302 5.99 0.62 -0.43
C PRO A 302 7.05 0.92 0.64
N ALA A 303 8.06 1.70 0.27
CA ALA A 303 9.08 2.21 1.18
C ALA A 303 9.51 3.60 0.76
N PHE A 304 9.95 4.42 1.71
CA PHE A 304 10.20 5.84 1.48
C PHE A 304 11.56 6.25 2.04
N VAL A 305 12.39 6.84 1.19
CA VAL A 305 13.61 7.54 1.62
C VAL A 305 13.31 9.02 1.65
N LEU A 306 13.45 9.65 2.81
CA LEU A 306 13.25 11.08 3.01
C LEU A 306 14.58 11.76 3.31
N GLY A 307 14.80 12.94 2.75
CA GLY A 307 16.03 13.69 2.95
C GLY A 307 16.09 14.99 2.16
N ARG A 308 17.30 15.41 1.80
CA ARG A 308 17.56 16.66 1.08
C ARG A 308 18.20 16.42 -0.27
N MET A 309 17.93 17.32 -1.20
CA MET A 309 18.70 17.42 -2.43
C MET A 309 20.10 17.95 -2.13
N SER A 310 21.12 17.40 -2.79
CA SER A 310 22.45 17.98 -2.85
C SER A 310 22.41 19.36 -3.55
N PRO A 311 23.39 20.26 -3.31
CA PRO A 311 23.40 21.60 -3.89
C PRO A 311 23.44 21.64 -5.43
N ASP A 312 23.97 20.60 -6.06
CA ASP A 312 23.99 20.41 -7.53
C ASP A 312 22.70 19.75 -8.07
N GLY A 313 21.81 19.27 -7.19
CA GLY A 313 20.53 18.67 -7.54
C GLY A 313 20.59 17.21 -8.01
N ASN A 314 21.78 16.60 -8.08
CA ASN A 314 21.98 15.26 -8.66
C ASN A 314 21.77 14.12 -7.67
N PHE A 315 21.85 14.39 -6.35
CA PHE A 315 21.75 13.37 -5.30
C PHE A 315 20.65 13.67 -4.29
N LEU A 316 19.92 12.64 -3.90
CA LEU A 316 19.14 12.62 -2.67
C LEU A 316 20.06 12.16 -1.51
N LEU A 317 20.30 13.07 -0.58
CA LEU A 317 20.95 12.82 0.71
C LEU A 317 19.88 12.33 1.69
N GLY A 318 19.63 11.01 1.69
CA GLY A 318 18.62 10.36 2.52
C GLY A 318 18.99 10.40 4.00
N GLU A 319 18.12 11.00 4.82
CA GLU A 319 18.28 11.13 6.28
C GLU A 319 17.44 10.10 7.04
N LYS A 320 16.31 9.67 6.48
CA LYS A 320 15.36 8.73 7.08
C LYS A 320 14.87 7.72 6.05
N VAL A 321 14.72 6.47 6.47
CA VAL A 321 14.05 5.41 5.70
C VAL A 321 12.82 4.96 6.49
N LEU A 322 11.70 4.81 5.80
CA LEU A 322 10.41 4.30 6.29
C LEU A 322 10.00 3.13 5.39
N VAL A 323 9.41 2.06 5.95
CA VAL A 323 9.17 0.80 5.22
C VAL A 323 7.84 0.19 5.64
N GLY A 324 6.97 -0.06 4.65
CA GLY A 324 5.62 -0.57 4.82
C GLY A 324 4.58 0.38 4.21
N GLY A 325 3.31 0.01 4.29
CA GLY A 325 2.17 0.85 3.90
C GLY A 325 1.95 2.03 4.86
N GLU A 326 2.97 2.89 4.99
CA GLU A 326 3.02 4.04 5.89
C GLU A 326 1.80 4.93 5.69
N SER A 327 1.13 5.27 6.79
CA SER A 327 -0.03 6.15 6.74
C SER A 327 0.40 7.60 6.64
N ASP A 328 -0.52 8.51 6.30
CA ASP A 328 -0.24 9.97 6.33
C ASP A 328 0.31 10.40 7.70
N LYS A 329 -0.12 9.74 8.78
CA LYS A 329 0.35 9.96 10.17
C LYS A 329 1.85 9.75 10.36
N ASP A 330 2.49 8.91 9.55
CA ASP A 330 3.89 8.51 9.72
C ASP A 330 4.81 9.27 8.75
N LEU A 331 4.32 9.49 7.52
CA LEU A 331 5.01 10.27 6.48
C LEU A 331 4.97 11.78 6.74
N ARG A 332 3.81 12.34 7.11
CA ARG A 332 3.64 13.80 7.27
C ARG A 332 4.56 14.39 8.35
N PRO A 333 4.65 13.85 9.58
CA PRO A 333 5.55 14.41 10.59
C PRO A 333 7.02 14.31 10.19
N ALA A 334 7.41 13.26 9.44
CA ALA A 334 8.76 13.11 8.93
C ALA A 334 9.11 14.20 7.89
N ILE A 335 8.17 14.51 6.99
CA ILE A 335 8.30 15.60 6.01
C ILE A 335 8.35 16.97 6.72
N GLU A 336 7.47 17.21 7.69
CA GLU A 336 7.40 18.46 8.46
C GLU A 336 8.65 18.68 9.32
N GLN A 337 9.24 17.63 9.88
CA GLN A 337 10.53 17.67 10.59
C GLN A 337 11.69 18.04 9.66
N LEU A 338 11.72 17.51 8.44
CA LEU A 338 12.72 17.88 7.43
C LEU A 338 12.55 19.34 6.97
N LEU A 339 11.32 19.80 6.78
CA LEU A 339 11.03 21.18 6.35
C LEU A 339 11.36 22.22 7.43
N SER A 340 10.96 21.98 8.69
CA SER A 340 11.23 22.90 9.80
C SER A 340 12.73 23.06 10.10
N SER A 341 13.53 22.01 9.86
CA SER A 341 14.99 22.07 9.96
C SER A 341 15.68 22.76 8.77
N GLN A 342 14.96 23.23 7.74
CA GLN A 342 15.53 24.10 6.69
C GLN A 342 15.49 25.58 7.09
N SER A 343 14.45 26.02 7.82
CA SER A 343 14.30 27.40 8.26
C SER A 343 15.28 27.85 9.35
N GLY A 344 16.14 26.95 9.85
CA GLY A 344 17.10 27.22 10.92
C GLY A 344 18.51 27.63 10.48
N THR A 345 18.82 27.63 9.17
CA THR A 345 20.14 28.03 8.68
C THR A 345 20.21 29.56 8.52
N PRO A 346 21.08 30.28 9.25
CA PRO A 346 21.29 31.70 9.02
C PRO A 346 21.87 31.94 7.61
N LYS A 347 21.48 33.05 6.98
CA LYS A 347 22.01 33.50 5.68
C LYS A 347 23.44 34.02 5.80
#